data_AF-X6N1U8-F1
#
_entry.id   AF-X6N1U8-F1
#
_cell.length_a   1.000
_cell.length_b   1.000
_cell.length_c   1.000
_cell.angle_alpha   90.00
_cell.angle_beta   90.00
_cell.angle_gamma   90.00
#
_symmetry.space_group_name_H-M   'P 1'
#
loop_
_entity.id
_entity.type
_entity.pdbx_description
1 polymer ?
#
loop_
_entity_poly.entity_id
_entity_poly.type
_entity_poly.pdbx_seq_one_letter_code
_entity_poly.pdbx_strand_id
1 'polypeptide(L)'
;FFYSLKKHTHICIWTTKKKKGECFDYVIKCVGQDIHADRLWKRYLTFLKKSVGAKSGEEIDRIRRVYHKALRIPMDNLEQIWDSYVLWEQNTNKDLAEALIDVHREAYNLAQQVHKDRKRYRRGIILHF
;
A
#
# COMPACT_ATOMS: atom_id res chain seq x y z
N PHE A 1 -9.15 -20.93 34.03
CA PHE A 1 -7.78 -21.08 33.49
C PHE A 1 -7.71 -20.88 31.96
N PHE A 2 -8.45 -21.64 31.15
CA PHE A 2 -8.47 -21.53 29.68
C PHE A 2 -8.85 -20.15 29.11
N TYR A 3 -9.81 -19.45 29.73
CA TYR A 3 -10.24 -18.12 29.29
C TYR A 3 -9.15 -17.05 29.47
N SER A 4 -8.29 -17.21 30.49
CA SER A 4 -7.18 -16.30 30.79
C SER A 4 -6.04 -16.49 29.79
N LEU A 5 -5.65 -17.73 29.48
CA LEU A 5 -4.66 -18.03 28.44
C LEU A 5 -5.09 -17.54 27.05
N LYS A 6 -6.37 -17.67 26.69
CA LYS A 6 -6.91 -17.11 25.42
C LYS A 6 -6.82 -15.58 25.37
N LYS A 7 -7.11 -14.88 26.47
CA LYS A 7 -6.94 -13.41 26.52
C LYS A 7 -5.47 -12.99 26.41
N HIS A 8 -4.57 -13.63 27.15
CA HIS A 8 -3.13 -13.31 27.10
C HIS A 8 -2.52 -13.57 25.71
N THR A 9 -2.85 -14.70 25.08
CA THR A 9 -2.38 -15.01 23.72
C THR A 9 -2.92 -14.00 22.70
N HIS A 10 -4.19 -13.62 22.79
CA HIS A 10 -4.77 -12.58 21.93
C HIS A 10 -4.05 -11.23 22.13
N ILE A 11 -3.83 -10.78 23.37
CA ILE A 11 -3.11 -9.53 23.67
C ILE A 11 -1.68 -9.52 23.08
N CYS A 12 -0.93 -10.63 23.20
CA CYS A 12 0.40 -10.76 22.62
C CYS A 12 0.39 -10.75 21.08
N ILE A 13 -0.60 -11.38 20.46
CA ILE A 13 -0.75 -11.37 18.99
C ILE A 13 -1.10 -9.96 18.50
N TRP A 14 -1.98 -9.25 19.20
CA TRP A 14 -2.39 -7.88 18.86
C TRP A 14 -1.24 -6.88 18.99
N THR A 15 -0.47 -6.95 20.08
CA THR A 15 0.72 -6.11 20.28
C THR A 15 1.80 -6.38 19.22
N THR A 16 1.96 -7.64 18.80
CA THR A 16 2.89 -8.02 17.72
C THR A 16 2.46 -7.45 16.37
N LYS A 17 1.17 -7.53 16.02
CA LYS A 17 0.62 -6.94 14.80
C LYS A 17 0.80 -5.42 14.78
N LYS A 18 0.52 -4.74 15.90
CA LYS A 18 0.68 -3.28 16.02
C LYS A 18 2.12 -2.84 15.78
N LYS A 19 3.09 -3.43 16.49
CA LYS A 19 4.52 -3.15 16.32
C LYS A 19 4.99 -3.38 14.88
N LYS A 20 4.52 -4.47 14.24
CA LYS A 20 4.86 -4.76 12.85
C LYS A 20 4.33 -3.70 11.89
N GLY A 21 3.13 -3.16 12.14
CA GLY A 21 2.58 -2.03 11.38
C GLY A 21 3.44 -0.78 11.50
N GLU A 22 3.85 -0.43 12.72
CA GLU A 22 4.73 0.72 12.99
C GLU A 22 6.08 0.58 12.28
N CYS A 23 6.67 -0.62 12.25
CA CYS A 23 7.88 -0.88 11.48
C CYS A 23 7.67 -0.67 9.98
N PHE A 24 6.55 -1.15 9.40
CA PHE A 24 6.24 -0.89 7.99
C PHE A 24 6.10 0.60 7.71
N ASP A 25 5.39 1.34 8.57
CA ASP A 25 5.21 2.79 8.42
C ASP A 25 6.56 3.53 8.44
N TYR A 26 7.47 3.12 9.33
CA TYR A 26 8.83 3.65 9.39
C TYR A 26 9.64 3.33 8.12
N VAL A 27 9.66 2.07 7.68
CA VAL A 27 10.41 1.67 6.48
C VAL A 27 9.86 2.37 5.24
N ILE A 28 8.55 2.48 5.10
CA ILE A 28 7.91 3.22 4.00
C ILE A 28 8.29 4.71 4.02
N LYS A 29 8.45 5.31 5.20
CA LYS A 29 8.92 6.70 5.32
C LYS A 29 10.36 6.85 4.80
N CYS A 30 11.22 5.86 5.03
CA CYS A 30 12.63 5.92 4.64
C CYS A 30 12.89 5.55 3.18
N VAL A 31 12.31 4.43 2.70
CA VAL A 31 12.63 3.83 1.39
C VAL A 31 11.42 3.70 0.47
N GLY A 32 10.24 4.17 0.88
CA GLY A 32 9.01 3.99 0.10
C GLY A 32 8.96 4.78 -1.21
N GLN A 33 9.88 5.74 -1.43
CA GLN A 33 9.99 6.49 -2.68
C GLN A 33 10.96 5.87 -3.69
N ASP A 34 11.63 4.77 -3.33
CA ASP A 34 12.54 4.08 -4.23
C ASP A 34 11.78 3.49 -5.42
N ILE A 35 12.42 3.48 -6.59
CA ILE A 35 11.76 3.01 -7.81
C ILE A 35 11.44 1.50 -7.75
N HIS A 36 12.21 0.73 -7.00
CA HIS A 36 12.06 -0.72 -6.83
C HIS A 36 11.36 -1.05 -5.50
N ALA A 37 10.70 -0.07 -4.87
CA ALA A 37 9.93 -0.26 -3.65
C ALA A 37 8.61 -1.03 -3.85
N ASP A 38 8.27 -1.46 -5.07
CA ASP A 38 7.00 -2.09 -5.40
C ASP A 38 6.69 -3.31 -4.52
N ARG A 39 7.69 -4.17 -4.29
CA ARG A 39 7.56 -5.35 -3.44
C ARG A 39 7.32 -4.98 -1.98
N LEU A 40 7.90 -3.87 -1.51
CA LEU A 40 7.70 -3.38 -0.14
C LEU A 40 6.25 -2.92 0.06
N TRP A 41 5.72 -2.12 -0.87
CA TRP A 41 4.32 -1.67 -0.85
C TRP A 41 3.34 -2.84 -0.90
N LYS A 42 3.56 -3.80 -1.81
CA LYS A 42 2.73 -5.02 -1.93
C LYS A 42 2.74 -5.84 -0.63
N ARG A 43 3.91 -5.99 0.01
CA ARG A 43 4.03 -6.68 1.32
C ARG A 43 3.28 -5.93 2.41
N TYR A 44 3.35 -4.60 2.43
CA TYR A 44 2.65 -3.80 3.43
C TYR A 44 1.12 -3.90 3.27
N LEU A 45 0.61 -3.74 2.04
CA LEU A 45 -0.82 -3.91 1.73
C LEU A 45 -1.32 -5.32 2.08
N THR A 46 -0.54 -6.35 1.74
CA THR A 46 -0.86 -7.75 2.10
C THR A 46 -0.90 -7.94 3.61
N PHE A 47 0.06 -7.35 4.33
CA PHE A 47 0.08 -7.38 5.79
C PHE A 47 -1.17 -6.72 6.39
N LEU A 48 -1.57 -5.54 5.90
CA LEU A 48 -2.77 -4.86 6.40
C LEU A 48 -4.03 -5.69 6.15
N LYS A 49 -4.23 -6.19 4.92
CA LYS A 49 -5.39 -7.04 4.57
C LYS A 49 -5.48 -8.29 5.45
N LYS A 50 -4.36 -8.95 5.76
CA LYS A 50 -4.31 -10.18 6.57
C LYS A 50 -4.38 -9.94 8.09
N SER A 51 -3.70 -8.91 8.58
CA SER A 51 -3.52 -8.71 10.02
C SER A 51 -4.73 -8.05 10.68
N VAL A 52 -5.35 -7.14 9.94
CA VAL A 52 -6.45 -6.31 10.39
C VAL A 52 -7.78 -6.97 10.01
N GLY A 53 -7.88 -7.52 8.80
CA GLY A 53 -9.17 -7.91 8.23
C GLY A 53 -9.96 -6.65 7.88
N ALA A 54 -10.64 -6.61 6.74
CA ALA A 54 -11.49 -5.46 6.40
C ALA A 54 -12.83 -5.56 7.16
N LYS A 55 -12.79 -5.53 8.50
CA LYS A 55 -13.95 -5.82 9.35
C LYS A 55 -14.57 -4.57 9.95
N SER A 56 -13.78 -3.53 10.19
CA SER A 56 -14.28 -2.22 10.63
C SER A 56 -13.99 -1.10 9.63
N GLY A 57 -14.75 0.01 9.71
CA GLY A 57 -14.56 1.18 8.85
C GLY A 57 -13.17 1.81 9.00
N GLU A 58 -12.63 1.89 10.21
CA GLU A 58 -11.28 2.44 10.48
C GLU A 58 -10.18 1.63 9.77
N GLU A 59 -10.36 0.32 9.70
CA GLU A 59 -9.44 -0.62 9.08
C GLU A 59 -9.45 -0.49 7.56
N ILE A 60 -10.65 -0.36 6.99
CA ILE A 60 -10.88 -0.06 5.58
C ILE A 60 -10.19 1.26 5.22
N ASP A 61 -10.43 2.32 6.00
CA ASP A 61 -9.82 3.64 5.76
C ASP A 61 -8.30 3.59 5.88
N ARG A 62 -7.75 2.78 6.78
CA ARG A 62 -6.30 2.57 6.88
C ARG A 62 -5.72 1.94 5.62
N ILE A 63 -6.35 0.88 5.10
CA ILE A 63 -5.91 0.24 3.86
C ILE A 63 -6.02 1.23 2.70
N ARG A 64 -7.12 1.99 2.63
CA ARG A 64 -7.34 3.01 1.60
C ARG A 64 -6.25 4.07 1.59
N ARG A 65 -5.90 4.64 2.75
CA ARG A 65 -4.80 5.63 2.88
C ARG A 65 -3.47 5.10 2.35
N VAL A 66 -3.18 3.82 2.60
CA VAL A 66 -1.92 3.21 2.13
C VAL A 66 -1.92 3.00 0.63
N TYR A 67 -3.05 2.59 0.04
CA TYR A 67 -3.20 2.55 -1.41
C TYR A 67 -2.99 3.91 -2.05
N HIS A 68 -3.69 4.93 -1.58
CA HIS A 68 -3.60 6.29 -2.12
C HIS A 68 -2.17 6.85 -2.04
N LYS A 69 -1.45 6.53 -0.95
CA LYS A 69 -0.04 6.90 -0.81
C LYS A 69 0.84 6.16 -1.84
N ALA A 70 0.64 4.86 -2.03
CA ALA A 70 1.40 4.06 -2.99
C ALA A 70 1.18 4.53 -4.44
N LEU A 71 -0.05 4.87 -4.81
CA LEU A 71 -0.42 5.29 -6.17
C LEU A 71 0.25 6.59 -6.63
N ARG A 72 0.74 7.41 -5.70
CA ARG A 72 1.45 8.67 -5.98
C ARG A 72 2.96 8.47 -6.15
N ILE A 73 3.48 7.27 -5.92
CA ILE A 73 4.91 7.00 -6.02
C ILE A 73 5.25 6.50 -7.42
N PRO A 74 6.13 7.18 -8.17
CA PRO A 74 6.62 6.72 -9.46
C PRO A 74 7.61 5.56 -9.29
N MET A 75 7.08 4.33 -9.23
CA MET A 75 7.82 3.09 -9.02
C MET A 75 7.47 2.03 -10.08
N ASP A 76 8.28 0.98 -10.15
CA ASP A 76 8.01 -0.19 -10.98
C ASP A 76 6.71 -0.89 -10.59
N ASN A 77 6.06 -1.54 -11.56
CA ASN A 77 4.85 -2.33 -11.35
C ASN A 77 3.70 -1.58 -10.64
N LEU A 78 3.64 -0.24 -10.78
CA LEU A 78 2.57 0.58 -10.21
C LEU A 78 1.18 0.18 -10.71
N GLU A 79 1.09 -0.26 -11.97
CA GLU A 79 -0.13 -0.78 -12.60
C GLU A 79 -0.73 -1.95 -11.82
N GLN A 80 0.09 -2.91 -11.39
CA GLN A 80 -0.41 -4.04 -10.58
C GLN A 80 -1.01 -3.59 -9.24
N ILE A 81 -0.48 -2.50 -8.66
CA ILE A 81 -1.01 -1.92 -7.42
C ILE A 81 -2.32 -1.17 -7.70
N TRP A 82 -2.41 -0.48 -8.84
CA TRP A 82 -3.63 0.16 -9.32
C TRP A 82 -4.76 -0.85 -9.56
N ASP A 83 -4.52 -1.93 -10.31
CA ASP A 83 -5.52 -2.96 -10.56
C ASP A 83 -5.99 -3.61 -9.26
N SER A 84 -5.04 -3.86 -8.34
CA SER A 84 -5.33 -4.37 -7.00
C SER A 84 -6.14 -3.39 -6.15
N TYR A 85 -6.03 -2.08 -6.38
CA TYR A 85 -6.80 -1.03 -5.72
C TYR A 85 -8.22 -0.98 -6.28
N VAL A 86 -8.37 -0.94 -7.60
CA VAL A 86 -9.68 -0.94 -8.29
C VAL A 86 -10.52 -2.14 -7.84
N LEU A 87 -9.94 -3.35 -7.90
CA LEU A 87 -10.62 -4.56 -7.46
C LEU A 87 -10.98 -4.51 -5.96
N TRP A 88 -10.10 -3.94 -5.13
CA TRP A 88 -10.35 -3.85 -3.70
C TRP A 88 -11.47 -2.87 -3.37
N GLU A 89 -11.52 -1.70 -4.03
CA GLU A 89 -12.56 -0.69 -3.77
C GLU A 89 -13.93 -1.18 -4.26
N GLN A 90 -14.00 -1.80 -5.45
CA GLN A 90 -15.21 -2.42 -5.98
C GLN A 90 -15.78 -3.52 -5.07
N ASN A 91 -14.91 -4.29 -4.40
CA ASN A 91 -15.34 -5.32 -3.44
C ASN A 91 -15.71 -4.74 -2.06
N THR A 92 -15.26 -3.53 -1.73
CA THR A 92 -15.47 -2.90 -0.42
C THR A 92 -16.73 -2.04 -0.40
N ASN A 93 -16.89 -1.14 -1.38
CA ASN A 93 -18.09 -0.32 -1.53
C ASN A 93 -18.31 0.02 -3.01
N LYS A 94 -19.25 -0.70 -3.65
CA LYS A 94 -19.55 -0.53 -5.08
C LYS A 94 -20.05 0.87 -5.43
N ASP A 95 -20.84 1.47 -4.55
CA ASP A 95 -21.51 2.75 -4.83
C ASP A 95 -20.51 3.91 -4.84
N LEU A 96 -19.47 3.85 -3.99
CA LEU A 96 -18.43 4.88 -3.92
C LEU A 96 -17.18 4.55 -4.75
N ALA A 97 -17.05 3.32 -5.25
CA ALA A 97 -15.83 2.85 -5.90
C ALA A 97 -15.48 3.71 -7.13
N GLU A 98 -16.45 3.96 -8.02
CA GLU A 98 -16.20 4.69 -9.27
C GLU A 98 -15.67 6.11 -9.00
N ALA A 99 -16.36 6.87 -8.14
CA ALA A 99 -15.92 8.21 -7.76
C ALA A 99 -14.52 8.22 -7.11
N LEU A 100 -14.24 7.27 -6.22
CA LEU A 100 -12.93 7.17 -5.55
C LEU A 100 -11.80 6.77 -6.51
N ILE A 101 -12.10 5.90 -7.48
CA ILE A 101 -11.17 5.50 -8.53
C ILE A 101 -10.84 6.70 -9.41
N ASP A 102 -11.84 7.44 -9.87
CA ASP A 102 -11.63 8.56 -10.77
C ASP A 102 -10.84 9.70 -10.13
N VAL A 103 -11.11 10.02 -8.86
CA VAL A 103 -10.32 11.00 -8.09
C VAL A 103 -8.83 10.64 -8.04
N HIS A 104 -8.48 9.35 -8.01
CA HIS A 104 -7.09 8.89 -7.87
C HIS A 104 -6.42 8.55 -9.21
N ARG A 105 -7.20 8.47 -10.30
CA ARG A 105 -6.72 8.12 -11.63
C ARG A 105 -5.70 9.12 -12.15
N GLU A 106 -5.95 10.41 -11.96
CA GLU A 106 -5.03 11.48 -12.39
C GLU A 106 -3.66 11.35 -11.70
N ALA A 107 -3.66 11.18 -10.38
CA ALA A 107 -2.43 11.02 -9.60
C ALA A 107 -1.64 9.76 -10.01
N TYR A 108 -2.34 8.66 -10.30
CA TYR A 108 -1.74 7.44 -10.84
C TYR A 108 -1.10 7.68 -12.22
N ASN A 109 -1.81 8.34 -13.14
CA ASN A 109 -1.30 8.64 -14.48
C ASN A 109 -0.04 9.53 -14.40
N LEU A 110 -0.05 10.55 -13.54
CA LEU A 110 1.09 11.40 -13.30
C LEU A 110 2.29 10.60 -12.76
N ALA A 111 2.07 9.70 -11.80
CA ALA A 111 3.13 8.85 -11.27
C ALA A 111 3.72 7.92 -12.35
N GLN A 112 2.90 7.38 -13.26
CA GLN A 112 3.39 6.60 -14.39
C GLN A 112 4.23 7.45 -15.36
N GLN A 113 3.82 8.67 -15.64
CA GLN A 113 4.58 9.58 -16.51
C GLN A 113 5.95 9.91 -15.89
N VAL A 114 5.97 10.33 -14.63
CA VAL A 114 7.21 10.63 -13.89
C VAL A 114 8.13 9.41 -13.84
N HIS A 115 7.58 8.20 -13.69
CA HIS A 115 8.34 6.96 -13.73
C HIS A 115 9.05 6.74 -15.07
N LYS A 116 8.34 6.97 -16.18
CA LYS A 116 8.92 6.88 -17.53
C LYS A 116 10.06 7.88 -17.72
N ASP A 117 9.87 9.12 -17.26
CA ASP A 117 10.89 10.17 -17.32
C ASP A 117 12.13 9.80 -16.50
N ARG A 118 11.94 9.33 -15.25
CA ARG A 118 13.04 8.85 -14.39
C ARG A 118 13.85 7.74 -15.04
N LYS A 119 13.17 6.78 -15.69
CA LYS A 119 13.86 5.70 -16.43
C LYS A 119 14.65 6.23 -17.63
N ARG A 120 14.13 7.24 -18.34
CA ARG A 120 14.84 7.88 -19.45
C ARG A 120 16.12 8.57 -18.97
N TYR A 121 16.05 9.38 -17.91
CA TYR A 121 17.23 10.07 -17.38
C TYR A 121 18.32 9.11 -16.91
N ARG A 122 17.96 8.05 -16.18
CA ARG A 122 18.95 7.07 -15.73
C ARG A 122 19.63 6.31 -16.85
N ARG A 123 18.88 5.96 -17.92
CA ARG A 123 19.49 5.35 -19.10
C ARG A 123 20.47 6.30 -19.78
N GLY A 124 20.13 7.59 -19.86
CA GLY A 124 21.04 8.62 -20.39
C GLY A 124 22.35 8.72 -19.61
N ILE A 125 22.29 8.66 -18.28
CA ILE A 125 23.49 8.69 -17.42
C ILE A 125 24.37 7.46 -17.64
N ILE A 126 23.79 6.26 -17.77
CA ILE A 126 24.53 5.00 -17.93
C ILE A 126 25.22 4.91 -19.31
N LEU A 127 24.67 5.54 -20.35
CA LEU A 127 25.22 5.48 -21.71
C LEU A 127 26.42 6.42 -21.97
N HIS A 128 26.76 7.28 -21.01
CA HIS A 128 27.87 8.25 -21.12
C HIS A 128 29.13 7.84 -20.34
N PHE A 129 29.24 6.58 -19.92
CA PHE A 129 30.43 5.95 -19.34
C PHE A 129 30.77 4.67 -20.10
#